data_AF-A0A7C2CL87-F1
#
_entry.id   AF-A0A7C2CL87-F1
#
_cell.length_a   1.000
_cell.length_b   1.000
_cell.length_c   1.000
_cell.angle_alpha   90.00
_cell.angle_beta   90.00
_cell.angle_gamma   90.00
#
_symmetry.space_group_name_H-M   'P 1'
#
loop_
_entity.id
_entity.type
_entity.pdbx_description
1 polymer ?
#
loop_
_entity_poly.entity_id
_entity_poly.type
_entity_poly.pdbx_seq_one_letter_code
_entity_poly.pdbx_strand_id
1 'polypeptide(L)'
;MRPSLAFLTCAKKRLVLILEVIAFLIASDLALSLEIKKLDKIGEIGPVISKEKDLYFWHITEIACDDEGNLYVADSGWNKIFKFNARGEYLFSFGQEGQGPAEFSGQPHAYHLKLCAGRNKLIYILDRGNRRVSLFDYKGRWIKSFPLPKNITAIPLLIFLAIFISLIQIEKRGKL
;
A
#
# COMPACT_ATOMS: atom_id res chain seq x y z
N MET A 1 -60.51 2.46 -7.46
CA MET A 1 -60.35 1.34 -8.42
C MET A 1 -59.46 0.28 -7.79
N ARG A 2 -59.95 -0.96 -7.60
CA ARG A 2 -59.14 -2.09 -7.11
C ARG A 2 -58.41 -2.71 -8.32
N PRO A 3 -57.07 -2.87 -8.30
CA PRO A 3 -56.38 -3.54 -9.40
C PRO A 3 -56.86 -4.99 -9.52
N SER A 4 -56.99 -5.48 -10.75
CA SER A 4 -57.51 -6.84 -11.01
C SER A 4 -56.56 -7.91 -10.41
N LEU A 5 -57.13 -9.04 -9.99
CA LEU A 5 -56.40 -10.15 -9.37
C LEU A 5 -55.25 -10.69 -10.27
N ALA A 6 -55.41 -10.56 -11.59
CA ALA A 6 -54.40 -10.88 -12.60
C ALA A 6 -53.17 -9.93 -12.58
N PHE A 7 -53.40 -8.64 -12.28
CA PHE A 7 -52.33 -7.65 -12.17
C PHE A 7 -51.47 -7.88 -10.91
N LEU A 8 -52.13 -8.20 -9.79
CA LEU A 8 -51.48 -8.55 -8.52
C LEU A 8 -50.67 -9.86 -8.60
N THR A 9 -51.14 -10.86 -9.36
CA THR A 9 -50.43 -12.12 -9.56
C THR A 9 -49.24 -11.98 -10.52
N CYS A 10 -49.36 -11.17 -11.58
CA CYS A 10 -48.25 -10.86 -12.48
C CYS A 10 -47.15 -10.04 -11.78
N ALA A 11 -47.54 -9.03 -11.00
CA ALA A 11 -46.61 -8.21 -10.22
C ALA A 11 -45.87 -9.03 -9.14
N LYS A 12 -46.56 -9.93 -8.44
CA LYS A 12 -45.94 -10.85 -7.47
C LYS A 12 -44.95 -11.80 -8.14
N LYS A 13 -45.28 -12.38 -9.30
CA LYS A 13 -44.36 -13.25 -10.05
C LYS A 13 -43.12 -12.51 -10.54
N ARG A 14 -43.26 -11.26 -11.01
CA ARG A 14 -42.11 -10.41 -11.39
C ARG A 14 -41.25 -10.05 -10.19
N LEU A 15 -41.84 -9.76 -9.04
CA LEU A 15 -41.08 -9.43 -7.82
C LEU A 15 -40.30 -10.63 -7.28
N VAL A 16 -40.89 -11.83 -7.28
CA VAL A 16 -40.20 -13.07 -6.88
C VAL A 16 -39.02 -13.35 -7.80
N LEU A 17 -39.21 -13.25 -9.12
CA LEU A 17 -38.14 -13.47 -10.09
C LEU A 17 -36.99 -12.45 -9.92
N ILE A 18 -37.29 -11.19 -9.64
CA ILE A 18 -36.28 -10.16 -9.38
C ILE A 18 -35.49 -10.48 -8.10
N LEU A 19 -36.17 -10.93 -7.04
CA LEU A 19 -35.50 -11.31 -5.79
C LEU A 19 -34.62 -12.55 -5.94
N GLU A 20 -35.05 -13.55 -6.70
CA GLU A 20 -34.26 -14.75 -7.01
C GLU A 20 -33.02 -14.42 -7.84
N VAL A 21 -33.15 -13.53 -8.83
CA VAL A 21 -32.01 -13.08 -9.64
C VAL A 21 -31.02 -12.26 -8.80
N ILE A 22 -31.50 -11.38 -7.91
CA ILE A 22 -30.62 -10.61 -7.00
C ILE A 22 -29.91 -11.56 -6.03
N ALA A 23 -30.62 -12.54 -5.46
CA ALA A 23 -30.01 -13.54 -4.57
C ALA A 23 -28.95 -14.37 -5.29
N PHE A 24 -29.20 -14.77 -6.55
CA PHE A 24 -28.23 -15.48 -7.38
C PHE A 24 -27.00 -14.62 -7.69
N LEU A 25 -27.18 -13.34 -8.02
CA LEU A 25 -26.08 -12.41 -8.29
C LEU A 25 -25.22 -12.20 -7.03
N ILE A 26 -25.83 -11.96 -5.86
CA ILE A 26 -25.11 -11.81 -4.58
C ILE A 26 -24.38 -13.11 -4.21
N ALA A 27 -25.02 -14.27 -4.38
CA ALA A 27 -24.38 -15.56 -4.11
C ALA A 27 -23.21 -15.83 -5.05
N SER A 28 -23.32 -15.44 -6.33
CA SER A 28 -22.24 -15.60 -7.31
C SER A 28 -21.04 -14.69 -7.03
N ASP A 29 -21.28 -13.44 -6.59
CA ASP A 29 -20.22 -12.51 -6.19
C ASP A 29 -19.51 -12.97 -4.92
N LEU A 30 -20.28 -13.48 -3.94
CA LEU A 30 -19.72 -14.01 -2.69
C LEU A 30 -18.97 -15.34 -2.92
N ALA A 31 -19.40 -16.15 -3.89
CA ALA A 31 -18.72 -17.38 -4.29
C ALA A 31 -17.45 -17.13 -5.12
N LEU A 32 -17.31 -15.98 -5.77
CA LEU A 32 -16.16 -15.65 -6.63
C LEU A 32 -15.00 -14.95 -5.92
N SER A 33 -15.14 -14.46 -4.68
CA SER A 33 -14.12 -13.53 -4.14
C SER A 33 -13.35 -13.98 -2.88
N LEU A 34 -13.47 -15.22 -2.44
CA LEU A 34 -12.64 -15.73 -1.34
C LEU A 34 -12.02 -17.10 -1.66
N GLU A 35 -11.43 -17.25 -2.85
CA GLU A 35 -10.26 -18.11 -2.95
C GLU A 35 -9.14 -17.44 -2.17
N ILE A 36 -8.95 -17.85 -0.91
CA ILE A 36 -7.70 -17.57 -0.21
C ILE A 36 -6.63 -18.36 -0.95
N LYS A 37 -6.00 -17.73 -1.95
CA LYS A 37 -4.86 -18.31 -2.65
C LYS A 37 -3.79 -18.57 -1.61
N LYS A 38 -3.53 -19.85 -1.37
CA LYS A 38 -2.36 -20.29 -0.62
C LYS A 38 -1.15 -19.82 -1.43
N LEU A 39 -0.45 -18.82 -0.91
CA LEU A 39 0.72 -18.27 -1.56
C LEU A 39 1.88 -19.25 -1.36
N ASP A 40 2.51 -19.66 -2.46
CA ASP A 40 3.76 -20.41 -2.38
C ASP A 40 4.87 -19.48 -1.89
N LYS A 41 5.67 -19.99 -0.96
CA LYS A 41 6.88 -19.30 -0.54
C LYS A 41 7.89 -19.33 -1.69
N ILE A 42 8.12 -18.18 -2.30
CA ILE A 42 9.05 -18.04 -3.44
C ILE A 42 10.49 -17.73 -3.03
N GLY A 43 10.74 -17.44 -1.75
CA GLY A 43 12.06 -17.10 -1.22
C GLY A 43 12.03 -16.60 0.23
N GLU A 44 13.20 -16.30 0.76
CA GLU A 44 13.38 -15.62 2.05
C GLU A 44 14.21 -14.35 1.85
N ILE A 45 13.85 -13.29 2.55
CA ILE A 45 14.64 -12.05 2.65
C ILE A 45 15.07 -11.95 4.10
N GLY A 46 16.35 -12.23 4.36
CA GLY A 46 16.90 -12.50 5.68
C GLY A 46 18.31 -13.08 5.52
N PRO A 47 19.14 -13.13 6.57
CA PRO A 47 20.55 -12.82 6.42
C PRO A 47 21.27 -13.85 5.54
N VAL A 48 21.63 -13.44 4.32
CA VAL A 48 22.93 -13.82 3.79
C VAL A 48 23.92 -13.25 4.79
N ILE A 49 24.77 -14.11 5.37
CA ILE A 49 25.81 -13.74 6.34
C ILE A 49 26.77 -12.76 5.66
N SER A 50 26.37 -11.50 5.57
CA SER A 50 27.26 -10.41 5.24
C SER A 50 28.04 -10.11 6.52
N LYS A 51 29.33 -9.83 6.38
CA LYS A 51 30.19 -9.41 7.51
C LYS A 51 29.79 -8.04 8.09
N GLU A 52 28.74 -7.40 7.57
CA GLU A 52 28.24 -6.12 8.08
C GLU A 52 27.23 -6.33 9.21
N LYS A 53 27.46 -5.63 10.31
CA LYS A 53 26.88 -5.85 11.64
C LYS A 53 25.39 -5.48 11.78
N ASP A 54 24.74 -4.97 10.73
CA ASP A 54 23.49 -4.21 10.82
C ASP A 54 22.35 -4.72 9.90
N LEU A 55 22.22 -6.03 9.72
CA LEU A 55 21.22 -6.65 8.81
C LEU A 55 20.07 -7.37 9.54
N TYR A 56 19.69 -6.88 10.74
CA TYR A 56 18.53 -7.38 11.48
C TYR A 56 17.36 -6.39 11.41
N PHE A 57 16.17 -6.89 11.09
CA PHE A 57 14.96 -6.10 11.17
C PHE A 57 14.47 -5.97 12.61
N TRP A 58 13.92 -4.82 12.96
CA TRP A 58 13.30 -4.58 14.25
C TRP A 58 11.79 -4.43 14.15
N HIS A 59 11.28 -3.59 13.25
CA HIS A 59 9.84 -3.44 13.05
C HIS A 59 9.49 -3.05 11.61
N ILE A 60 9.31 -4.07 10.77
CA ILE A 60 8.90 -3.91 9.36
C ILE A 60 7.45 -3.42 9.31
N THR A 61 7.22 -2.36 8.54
CA THR A 61 5.91 -1.68 8.48
C THR A 61 5.34 -1.54 7.08
N GLU A 62 6.16 -1.67 6.05
CA GLU A 62 5.76 -1.59 4.65
C GLU A 62 6.78 -2.25 3.74
N ILE A 63 6.30 -2.75 2.60
CA ILE A 63 7.14 -3.23 1.49
C ILE A 63 6.65 -2.63 0.16
N ALA A 64 7.56 -2.40 -0.79
CA ALA A 64 7.19 -2.09 -2.17
C ALA A 64 8.23 -2.64 -3.14
N CYS A 65 7.84 -2.78 -4.40
CA CYS A 65 8.73 -3.19 -5.48
C CYS A 65 8.86 -2.09 -6.53
N ASP A 66 10.05 -1.93 -7.09
CA ASP A 66 10.22 -1.16 -8.32
C ASP A 66 9.96 -2.02 -9.58
N ASP A 67 9.98 -1.37 -10.75
CA ASP A 67 9.75 -2.04 -12.05
C ASP A 67 10.86 -3.05 -12.42
N GLU A 68 12.03 -2.98 -11.77
CA GLU A 68 13.13 -3.92 -11.96
C GLU A 68 13.00 -5.15 -11.03
N GLY A 69 11.94 -5.19 -10.20
CA GLY A 69 11.69 -6.24 -9.22
C GLY A 69 12.54 -6.11 -7.95
N ASN A 70 13.23 -5.00 -7.75
CA ASN A 70 13.91 -4.75 -6.48
C ASN A 70 12.87 -4.46 -5.39
N LEU A 71 13.12 -5.00 -4.21
CA LEU A 71 12.27 -4.87 -3.04
C LEU A 71 12.80 -3.79 -2.10
N TYR A 72 11.90 -2.94 -1.65
CA TYR A 72 12.15 -1.93 -0.63
C TYR A 72 11.36 -2.28 0.63
N VAL A 73 12.04 -2.30 1.77
CA VAL A 73 11.46 -2.66 3.06
C VAL A 73 11.62 -1.48 4.02
N ALA A 74 10.50 -0.96 4.54
CA ALA A 74 10.50 0.08 5.55
C ALA A 74 10.53 -0.53 6.95
N ASP A 75 11.63 -0.32 7.66
CA ASP A 75 11.76 -0.66 9.07
C ASP A 75 11.58 0.60 9.92
N SER A 76 10.39 0.76 10.48
CA SER A 76 10.06 1.88 11.38
C SER A 76 10.68 1.69 12.77
N GLY A 77 11.22 0.52 13.09
CA GLY A 77 12.05 0.39 14.28
C GLY A 77 13.36 1.13 14.04
N TRP A 78 14.06 0.76 12.98
CA TRP A 78 15.39 1.30 12.69
C TRP A 78 15.41 2.68 12.03
N ASN A 79 14.24 3.25 11.71
CA ASN A 79 14.15 4.48 10.89
C ASN A 79 14.96 4.31 9.60
N LYS A 80 14.84 3.15 8.96
CA LYS A 80 15.63 2.76 7.78
C LYS A 80 14.76 2.14 6.70
N ILE A 81 15.16 2.38 5.46
CA ILE A 81 14.67 1.67 4.28
C ILE A 81 15.78 0.77 3.77
N PHE A 82 15.48 -0.52 3.60
CA PHE A 82 16.39 -1.50 3.03
C PHE A 82 15.99 -1.77 1.58
N LYS A 83 16.97 -1.89 0.69
CA LYS A 83 16.77 -2.33 -0.70
C LYS A 83 17.39 -3.70 -0.91
N PHE A 84 16.63 -4.58 -1.53
CA PHE A 84 17.04 -5.90 -1.98
C PHE A 84 16.79 -6.03 -3.49
N ASN A 85 17.56 -6.85 -4.19
CA ASN A 85 17.23 -7.17 -5.58
C ASN A 85 16.12 -8.23 -5.68
N ALA A 86 15.69 -8.53 -6.90
CA ALA A 86 14.65 -9.53 -7.18
C ALA A 86 14.98 -10.96 -6.69
N ARG A 87 16.25 -11.24 -6.36
CA ARG A 87 16.70 -12.52 -5.80
C ARG A 87 16.73 -12.52 -4.27
N GLY A 88 16.37 -11.41 -3.63
CA GLY A 88 16.43 -11.23 -2.18
C GLY A 88 17.80 -10.84 -1.64
N GLU A 89 18.78 -10.53 -2.50
CA GLU A 89 20.11 -10.12 -2.08
C GLU A 89 20.08 -8.65 -1.61
N TYR A 90 20.65 -8.36 -0.44
CA TYR A 90 20.77 -7.00 0.07
C TYR A 90 21.65 -6.15 -0.84
N LEU A 91 21.17 -4.95 -1.19
CA LEU A 91 21.90 -3.99 -2.00
C LEU A 91 22.46 -2.86 -1.14
N PHE A 92 21.59 -2.16 -0.41
CA PHE A 92 21.95 -1.05 0.48
C PHE A 92 20.77 -0.68 1.37
N SER A 93 21.02 0.18 2.36
CA SER A 93 19.98 0.83 3.17
C SER A 93 20.25 2.32 3.29
N PHE A 94 19.20 3.08 3.60
CA PHE A 94 19.28 4.51 3.85
C PHE A 94 18.23 4.93 4.88
N GLY A 95 18.46 6.07 5.52
CA GLY A 95 17.66 6.51 6.65
C GLY A 95 18.40 6.38 7.98
N GLN A 96 18.03 7.27 8.89
CA GLN A 96 18.41 7.25 10.30
C GLN A 96 17.35 8.02 11.08
N GLU A 97 17.38 7.90 12.40
CA GLU A 97 16.53 8.72 13.27
C GLU A 97 16.88 10.21 13.09
N GLY A 98 15.86 11.06 12.91
CA GLY A 98 16.02 12.50 12.85
C GLY A 98 14.93 13.22 12.06
N GLN A 99 15.15 14.51 11.81
CA GLN A 99 14.18 15.41 11.16
C GLN A 99 14.73 16.05 9.86
N GLY A 100 16.03 15.91 9.60
CA GLY A 100 16.72 16.43 8.44
C GLY A 100 16.43 15.68 7.14
N PRO A 101 17.03 16.09 6.01
CA PRO A 101 16.94 15.37 4.75
C PRO A 101 17.41 13.91 4.90
N ALA A 102 16.68 12.99 4.28
CA ALA A 102 16.90 11.54 4.40
C ALA A 102 16.75 10.93 5.82
N GLU A 103 16.38 11.71 6.84
CA GLU A 103 16.12 11.21 8.19
C GLU A 103 14.64 10.93 8.41
N PHE A 104 14.32 10.08 9.37
CA PHE A 104 12.96 9.69 9.72
C PHE A 104 12.70 9.82 11.21
N SER A 105 11.51 10.28 11.58
CA SER A 105 11.14 10.45 12.97
C SER A 105 9.90 9.64 13.29
N GLY A 106 9.96 8.92 14.39
CA GLY A 106 8.84 8.16 14.92
C GLY A 106 9.27 7.40 16.15
N GLN A 107 8.31 7.03 16.97
CA GLN A 107 8.61 6.11 18.05
C GLN A 107 8.93 4.74 17.47
N PRO A 108 9.90 4.03 18.07
CA PRO A 108 9.97 2.58 18.05
C PRO A 108 8.60 1.92 18.00
N HIS A 109 8.39 0.97 17.08
CA HIS A 109 7.13 0.24 16.91
C HIS A 109 5.93 1.04 16.36
N ALA A 110 6.06 2.34 16.07
CA ALA A 110 5.02 3.08 15.38
C ALA A 110 5.02 2.74 13.87
N TYR A 111 3.85 2.66 13.25
CA TYR A 111 3.69 2.54 11.78
C TYR A 111 3.91 3.90 11.09
N HIS A 112 5.08 4.50 11.30
CA HIS A 112 5.34 5.88 10.91
C HIS A 112 5.92 6.01 9.51
N LEU A 113 6.53 4.95 8.96
CA LEU A 113 6.96 4.89 7.57
C LEU A 113 5.98 4.11 6.70
N LYS A 114 5.62 4.72 5.57
CA LYS A 114 4.92 4.07 4.46
C LYS A 114 5.64 4.43 3.18
N LEU A 115 5.84 3.49 2.27
CA LEU A 115 6.56 3.73 1.03
C LEU A 115 5.84 3.18 -0.20
N CYS A 116 6.13 3.79 -1.35
CA CYS A 116 5.89 3.18 -2.65
C CYS A 116 7.05 3.49 -3.58
N ALA A 117 7.37 2.55 -4.46
CA ALA A 117 8.27 2.77 -5.57
C ALA A 117 7.43 2.92 -6.85
N GLY A 118 7.73 3.94 -7.64
CA GLY A 118 7.03 4.27 -8.89
C GLY A 118 7.90 4.04 -10.13
N ARG A 119 7.25 4.04 -11.31
CA ARG A 119 7.88 3.75 -12.61
C ARG A 119 8.96 4.73 -13.07
N ASN A 120 9.12 5.85 -12.37
CA ASN A 120 10.07 6.92 -12.70
C ASN A 120 11.38 6.84 -11.90
N LYS A 121 11.73 5.66 -11.37
CA LYS A 121 12.89 5.46 -10.48
C LYS A 121 12.86 6.35 -9.24
N LEU A 122 11.64 6.63 -8.77
CA LEU A 122 11.36 7.43 -7.59
C LEU A 122 10.71 6.56 -6.51
N ILE A 123 11.07 6.86 -5.27
CA ILE A 123 10.50 6.26 -4.08
C ILE A 123 9.86 7.39 -3.29
N TYR A 124 8.60 7.22 -2.92
CA TYR A 124 7.87 8.13 -2.07
C TYR A 124 7.81 7.51 -0.68
N ILE A 125 8.22 8.27 0.33
CA ILE A 125 8.19 7.84 1.73
C ILE A 125 7.36 8.82 2.51
N LEU A 126 6.23 8.36 3.00
CA LEU A 126 5.43 9.07 3.98
C LEU A 126 6.04 8.81 5.37
N ASP A 127 6.53 9.88 5.98
CA ASP A 127 7.03 9.92 7.33
C ASP A 127 6.02 10.67 8.21
N ARG A 128 5.31 9.92 9.05
CA ARG A 128 4.26 10.48 9.91
C ARG A 128 4.82 11.32 11.04
N GLY A 129 5.96 10.97 11.63
CA GLY A 129 6.49 11.73 12.76
C GLY A 129 7.03 13.08 12.32
N ASN A 130 7.74 13.13 11.19
CA ASN A 130 8.12 14.41 10.57
C ASN A 130 7.00 15.08 9.77
N ARG A 131 5.81 14.45 9.71
CA ARG A 131 4.62 14.94 8.99
C ARG A 131 4.93 15.39 7.57
N ARG A 132 5.57 14.53 6.78
CA ARG A 132 5.96 14.84 5.40
C ARG A 132 5.90 13.63 4.47
N VAL A 133 5.85 13.91 3.18
CA VAL A 133 6.20 12.94 2.13
C VAL A 133 7.54 13.34 1.55
N SER A 134 8.52 12.44 1.60
CA SER A 134 9.85 12.63 1.06
C SER A 134 10.03 11.81 -0.22
N LEU A 135 10.60 12.42 -1.26
CA LEU A 135 10.98 11.76 -2.50
C LEU A 135 12.45 11.39 -2.46
N PHE A 136 12.73 10.17 -2.89
CA PHE A 136 14.07 9.64 -3.09
C PHE A 136 14.18 9.10 -4.52
N ASP A 137 15.39 9.03 -5.03
CA ASP A 137 15.65 8.20 -6.20
C ASP A 137 15.83 6.72 -5.81
N TYR A 138 15.84 5.86 -6.81
CA TYR A 138 16.04 4.42 -6.66
C TYR A 138 17.39 4.00 -6.03
N LYS A 139 18.35 4.93 -5.89
CA LYS A 139 19.63 4.76 -5.21
C LYS A 139 19.59 5.21 -3.75
N GLY A 140 18.42 5.60 -3.23
CA GLY A 140 18.22 6.05 -1.85
C GLY A 140 18.68 7.48 -1.60
N ARG A 141 18.93 8.28 -2.64
CA ARG A 141 19.31 9.70 -2.47
C ARG A 141 18.06 10.53 -2.32
N TRP A 142 18.02 11.36 -1.26
CA TRP A 142 16.92 12.29 -1.03
C TRP A 142 16.89 13.38 -2.10
N ILE A 143 15.70 13.71 -2.59
CA ILE A 143 15.48 14.72 -3.63
C ILE A 143 14.78 15.95 -3.02
N LYS A 144 13.63 15.74 -2.38
CA LYS A 144 12.83 16.82 -1.75
C LYS A 144 11.78 16.25 -0.81
N SER A 145 11.19 17.10 0.02
CA SER A 145 10.06 16.74 0.89
C SER A 145 8.92 17.75 0.79
N PHE A 146 7.70 17.26 1.03
CA PHE A 146 6.47 18.03 1.07
C PHE A 146 5.80 17.86 2.43
N PRO A 147 5.41 18.95 3.13
CA PRO A 147 4.73 18.84 4.41
C PRO A 147 3.31 18.29 4.25
N LEU A 148 2.85 17.53 5.25
CA LEU A 148 1.45 17.10 5.33
C LEU A 148 0.57 18.26 5.81
N PRO A 149 -0.67 18.39 5.27
CA PRO A 149 -1.63 19.38 5.72
C PRO A 149 -1.85 19.38 7.24
N LYS A 150 -2.00 20.57 7.83
CA LYS A 150 -2.13 20.74 9.29
C LYS A 150 -3.43 20.16 9.87
N ASN A 151 -4.52 20.14 9.10
CA ASN A 151 -5.86 19.75 9.55
C ASN A 151 -6.24 18.31 9.18
N ILE A 152 -5.36 17.34 9.45
CA ILE A 152 -5.72 15.93 9.34
C ILE A 152 -6.20 15.48 10.71
N THR A 153 -7.41 15.89 11.09
CA THR A 153 -8.13 15.30 12.22
C THR A 153 -8.57 13.91 11.79
N ALA A 154 -7.81 12.89 12.22
CA ALA A 154 -8.18 11.47 12.21
C ALA A 154 -9.07 11.03 11.04
N ILE A 155 -8.51 11.00 9.83
CA ILE A 155 -9.17 10.32 8.72
C ILE A 155 -8.67 8.87 8.69
N PRO A 156 -9.55 7.84 8.61
CA PRO A 156 -9.13 6.46 8.54
C PRO A 156 -8.12 6.26 7.40
N LEU A 157 -7.14 5.39 7.63
CA LEU A 157 -6.05 4.99 6.74
C LEU A 157 -6.46 4.88 5.25
N LEU A 158 -7.72 4.51 4.99
CA LEU A 158 -8.37 4.34 3.69
C LEU A 158 -8.40 5.61 2.81
N ILE A 159 -8.67 6.79 3.36
CA ILE A 159 -8.71 8.02 2.53
C ILE A 159 -7.29 8.49 2.19
N PHE A 160 -6.32 8.24 3.07
CA PHE A 160 -4.91 8.48 2.78
C PHE A 160 -4.38 7.54 1.71
N LEU A 161 -4.72 6.25 1.81
CA LEU A 161 -4.41 5.27 0.77
C LEU A 161 -5.09 5.65 -0.56
N ALA A 162 -6.34 6.13 -0.52
CA ALA A 162 -7.04 6.58 -1.73
C ALA A 162 -6.42 7.84 -2.35
N ILE A 163 -6.02 8.85 -1.56
CA ILE A 163 -5.31 10.04 -2.06
C ILE A 163 -3.94 9.63 -2.63
N PHE A 164 -3.23 8.74 -1.94
CA PHE A 164 -1.92 8.26 -2.38
C PHE A 164 -2.01 7.44 -3.68
N ILE A 165 -2.98 6.54 -3.81
CA ILE A 165 -3.27 5.81 -5.04
C ILE A 165 -3.74 6.79 -6.14
N SER A 166 -4.54 7.80 -5.81
CA SER A 166 -5.01 8.80 -6.77
C SER A 166 -3.88 9.69 -7.30
N LEU A 167 -2.92 10.07 -6.46
CA LEU A 167 -1.71 10.79 -6.89
C LEU A 167 -0.87 9.94 -7.86
N ILE A 168 -0.74 8.63 -7.58
CA ILE A 168 -0.08 7.67 -8.49
C ILE A 168 -0.86 7.53 -9.81
N GLN A 169 -2.20 7.57 -9.77
CA GLN A 169 -3.03 7.46 -10.97
C GLN A 169 -3.09 8.74 -11.81
N ILE A 170 -3.00 9.92 -11.21
CA ILE A 170 -2.92 11.20 -11.93
C ILE A 170 -1.62 11.28 -12.74
N GLU A 171 -0.51 10.74 -12.21
CA GLU A 171 0.75 10.65 -12.95
C GLU A 171 0.66 9.68 -14.15
N LYS A 172 -0.23 8.67 -14.11
CA LYS A 172 -0.54 7.80 -15.27
C LYS A 172 -1.32 8.52 -16.38
N ARG A 173 -2.04 9.61 -16.07
CA ARG A 173 -2.87 10.35 -17.05
C ARG A 173 -2.16 11.56 -17.66
N GLY A 174 -1.00 11.97 -17.14
CA GLY A 174 -0.16 13.03 -17.70
C GLY A 174 0.70 12.62 -18.91
N LYS A 175 0.44 11.46 -19.51
CA LYS A 175 1.00 11.03 -20.80
C LYS A 175 -0.14 10.52 -21.70
N LEU A 176 -0.85 11.47 -22.30
CA LEU A 176 -1.50 11.34 -23.60
C LEU A 176 -1.26 12.66 -24.35
#